data_AF-A0A957Y154-F1
#
_entry.id   AF-A0A957Y154-F1
#
_cell.length_a   1.000
_cell.length_b   1.000
_cell.length_c   1.000
_cell.angle_alpha   90.00
_cell.angle_beta   90.00
_cell.angle_gamma   90.00
#
_symmetry.space_group_name_H-M   'P 1'
#
loop_
_entity.id
_entity.type
_entity.pdbx_description
1 polymer ?
#
loop_
_entity_poly.entity_id
_entity_poly.type
_entity_poly.pdbx_seq_one_letter_code
_entity_poly.pdbx_strand_id
1 'polypeptide(L)' 'MFGLRGIGIPELLIVLVIVVLIFGTSKLSGVGGALGTSIREFRKALSDGEDAEVEPAPESENKEVTKT' A
#
# COMPACT_ATOMS: atom_id res chain seq x y z
N MET A 1 25.64 -11.78 10.96
CA MET A 1 26.48 -11.18 9.91
C MET A 1 25.59 -10.26 9.09
N PHE A 2 25.33 -9.06 9.63
CA PHE A 2 24.53 -8.00 9.00
C PHE A 2 25.49 -6.83 8.80
N GLY A 3 25.77 -6.48 7.56
CA GLY A 3 26.67 -5.39 7.24
C GLY A 3 27.64 -5.77 6.15
N LEU A 4 27.96 -4.77 5.32
CA LEU A 4 28.88 -4.81 4.19
C LEU A 4 28.23 -5.25 2.87
N ARG A 5 27.25 -4.48 2.38
CA ARG A 5 27.20 -3.92 1.02
C ARG A 5 25.79 -3.42 0.70
N GLY A 6 25.59 -2.12 0.82
CA GLY A 6 24.36 -1.46 0.41
C GLY A 6 23.37 -1.34 1.56
N ILE A 7 22.67 -0.20 1.57
CA ILE A 7 21.53 0.09 2.43
C ILE A 7 20.64 -1.16 2.48
N GLY A 8 20.66 -1.85 3.61
CA GLY A 8 19.86 -3.05 3.79
C GLY A 8 18.40 -2.67 4.05
N ILE A 9 17.52 -3.67 3.94
CA ILE A 9 16.13 -3.56 4.44
C ILE A 9 16.08 -3.01 5.88
N PRO A 10 17.00 -3.38 6.82
CA PRO A 10 16.98 -2.83 8.18
C PRO A 10 17.24 -1.32 8.26
N GLU A 11 18.24 -0.79 7.54
CA GLU A 11 18.51 0.65 7.52
C GLU A 11 17.34 1.42 6.89
N LEU A 12 16.73 0.90 5.82
CA LEU A 12 15.55 1.52 5.21
C LEU A 12 14.36 1.57 6.18
N LEU A 13 14.15 0.51 6.97
CA LEU A 13 13.12 0.49 8.01
C LEU A 13 13.36 1.54 9.10
N ILE A 14 14.59 1.70 9.56
CA ILE A 14 14.94 2.72 10.57
C ILE A 14 14.62 4.12 10.05
N VAL A 15 15.01 4.42 8.81
CA VAL A 15 14.71 5.71 8.17
C VAL A 15 13.20 5.91 8.00
N LEU A 16 12.47 4.86 7.57
CA LEU A 16 11.02 4.90 7.42
C LEU A 16 10.32 5.24 8.74
N VAL A 17 10.76 4.65 9.86
CA VAL A 17 10.21 4.95 11.19
C VAL A 17 10.41 6.42 11.55
N ILE A 18 11.60 6.99 11.30
CA ILE A 18 11.88 8.40 11.57
C ILE A 18 10.95 9.31 10.74
N VAL A 19 10.77 9.01 9.45
CA VAL A 19 9.85 9.75 8.56
C VAL A 19 8.42 9.68 9.10
N VAL A 20 7.95 8.51 9.53
CA VAL A 20 6.62 8.33 10.13
C VAL A 20 6.48 9.14 11.41
N LEU A 21 7.51 9.26 12.25
CA LEU A 21 7.46 10.07 13.47
C LEU A 21 7.35 11.56 13.17
N ILE A 22 8.02 12.04 12.11
CA ILE A 22 7.98 13.47 11.71
C ILE A 22 6.64 13.82 11.05
N PHE A 23 6.20 13.01 10.08
CA PHE A 23 4.98 13.30 9.31
C PHE A 23 3.70 12.76 9.95
N GLY A 24 3.82 11.83 10.90
CA GLY A 24 2.72 11.07 11.49
C GLY A 24 2.18 9.98 10.56
N THR A 25 1.53 8.98 11.15
CA THR A 25 0.88 7.89 10.39
C THR A 25 -0.30 8.38 9.56
N SER A 26 -1.01 9.43 10.01
CA SER A 26 -2.19 9.96 9.32
C SER A 26 -1.89 10.60 7.96
N LYS A 27 -0.74 11.29 7.82
CA LYS A 27 -0.35 11.86 6.52
C LYS A 27 0.18 10.78 5.58
N LEU A 28 0.94 9.82 6.13
CA LEU A 28 1.47 8.71 5.35
C LEU A 28 0.36 7.77 4.85
N SER A 29 -0.67 7.49 5.66
CA SER A 29 -1.81 6.65 5.24
C SER A 29 -2.71 7.35 4.22
N GLY A 30 -2.92 8.66 4.34
CA GLY A 30 -3.68 9.44 3.36
C GLY A 30 -3.01 9.43 1.98
N VAL A 31 -1.70 9.74 1.93
CA VAL A 31 -0.95 9.74 0.66
C VAL A 31 -0.74 8.31 0.14
N GLY A 32 -0.40 7.36 1.03
CA GLY A 32 -0.20 5.97 0.67
C GLY A 32 -1.47 5.28 0.15
N GLY A 33 -2.64 5.63 0.68
CA GLY A 33 -3.92 5.14 0.17
C GLY A 33 -4.21 5.61 -1.26
N ALA A 34 -4.03 6.90 -1.52
CA ALA A 34 -4.21 7.46 -2.87
C ALA A 34 -3.23 6.85 -3.88
N LEU A 35 -1.93 6.81 -3.54
CA LEU A 35 -0.90 6.21 -4.38
C LEU A 35 -1.13 4.70 -4.55
N GLY A 36 -1.58 4.00 -3.51
CA GLY A 36 -1.84 2.57 -3.52
C GLY A 36 -2.98 2.20 -4.47
N THR A 37 -4.07 2.97 -4.48
CA THR A 37 -5.17 2.78 -5.43
C THR A 37 -4.69 2.98 -6.87
N SER A 38 -3.94 4.06 -7.14
CA SER A 38 -3.40 4.32 -8.49
C SER A 38 -2.41 3.24 -8.95
N ILE A 39 -1.52 2.77 -8.06
CA ILE A 39 -0.61 1.66 -8.36
C ILE A 39 -1.39 0.36 -8.61
N ARG A 40 -2.47 0.11 -7.86
CA ARG A 40 -3.30 -1.10 -8.00
C ARG A 40 -4.03 -1.09 -9.34
N GLU A 41 -4.61 0.03 -9.74
CA GLU A 41 -5.25 0.19 -11.05
C GLU A 41 -4.23 0.09 -12.18
N PHE A 42 -3.05 0.70 -12.03
CA PHE A 42 -1.95 0.58 -12.99
C PHE A 42 -1.50 -0.88 -13.15
N ARG A 43 -1.35 -1.61 -12.04
CA ARG A 43 -1.00 -3.03 -12.04
C ARG A 43 -2.12 -3.88 -12.65
N LYS A 44 -3.40 -3.56 -12.38
CA LYS A 44 -4.56 -4.23 -12.98
C LYS A 44 -4.57 -4.02 -14.49
N ALA A 45 -4.37 -2.79 -14.98
CA ALA A 45 -4.33 -2.48 -16.40
C ALA A 45 -3.15 -3.14 -17.15
N LEU A 46 -1.99 -3.26 -16.48
CA LEU A 46 -0.85 -4.00 -17.04
C LEU A 46 -1.12 -5.51 -17.10
N SER A 47 -1.76 -6.09 -16.08
CA SER A 47 -2.09 -7.53 -16.05
C SER A 47 -3.28 -7.91 -16.95
N ASP A 48 -4.28 -7.04 -17.07
CA ASP A 48 -5.48 -7.23 -17.94
C ASP A 48 -5.12 -7.17 -19.44
N GLY A 49 -3.96 -6.61 -19.77
CA GLY A 49 -3.38 -6.64 -21.12
C GLY A 49 -2.69 -7.97 -21.48
N GLU A 50 -2.39 -8.83 -20.50
CA GLU A 50 -1.72 -10.12 -20.71
C GLU A 50 -2.63 -11.34 -20.46
N ASP A 51 -3.63 -11.24 -19.56
CA ASP A 51 -4.55 -12.35 -19.27
C ASP A 51 -5.97 -11.83 -18.98
N ALA A 52 -6.83 -11.84 -19.99
CA ALA A 52 -8.25 -11.56 -19.85
C ALA A 52 -9.01 -12.80 -19.33
N GLU A 53 -8.85 -13.18 -18.06
CA GLU A 53 -9.90 -13.90 -17.32
C GLU A 53 -9.68 -13.87 -15.79
N VAL A 54 -10.80 -13.76 -15.06
CA VAL A 54 -10.98 -13.89 -13.60
C VAL A 54 -10.89 -12.59 -12.78
N GLU A 55 -12.03 -11.89 -12.73
CA GLU A 55 -12.43 -11.17 -11.51
C GLU A 55 -12.61 -12.16 -10.34
N PRO A 56 -12.17 -11.78 -9.13
CA PRO A 56 -13.14 -11.22 -8.21
C PRO A 56 -12.61 -9.97 -7.51
N ALA A 57 -13.37 -8.87 -7.62
CA ALA A 57 -13.28 -7.78 -6.67
C ALA A 57 -13.75 -8.27 -5.29
N PRO A 58 -12.97 -8.16 -4.20
CA PRO A 58 -13.52 -8.33 -2.87
C PRO A 58 -14.40 -7.12 -2.57
N GLU A 59 -15.70 -7.41 -2.57
CA GLU A 59 -16.76 -6.72 -1.86
C GLU A 59 -16.22 -6.14 -0.55
N SER A 60 -16.05 -4.81 -0.51
CA SER A 60 -15.94 -4.10 0.76
C SER A 60 -17.37 -3.94 1.27
N GLU A 61 -17.74 -4.88 2.14
CA GLU A 61 -18.91 -4.85 2.98
C GLU A 61 -19.12 -3.46 3.59
N ASN A 62 -20.15 -2.78 3.10
CA ASN A 62 -20.74 -1.59 3.68
C ASN A 62 -21.17 -1.91 5.11
N LYS A 63 -20.47 -1.36 6.11
CA LYS A 63 -21.00 -1.29 7.47
C LYS A 63 -22.11 -0.25 7.54
N GLU A 64 -23.29 -0.64 7.09
CA GLU A 64 -24.56 -0.04 7.47
C GLU A 64 -24.80 -0.36 8.96
N VAL A 65 -24.47 0.60 9.83
CA VAL A 65 -25.07 0.66 11.18
C VAL A 65 -26.16 1.72 11.11
N THR A 66 -27.35 1.30 10.71
CA THR A 66 -28.60 1.98 11.04
C THR A 66 -29.60 0.90 11.44
N LYS A 67 -30.36 1.18 12.51
CA LYS A 67 -31.40 0.37 13.16
C LYS A 67 -30.81 -0.55 14.24
N THR A 68 -31.03 -0.30 15.53
CA THR A 68 -32.34 -0.17 16.20
C THR A 68 -32.19 0.55 17.53
#